data_AF-A0A699V4E9-F1
#
_entry.id   AF-A0A699V4E9-F1
#
_cell.length_a   1.000
_cell.length_b   1.000
_cell.length_c   1.000
_cell.angle_alpha   90.00
_cell.angle_beta   90.00
_cell.angle_gamma   90.00
#
_symmetry.space_group_name_H-M   'P 1'
#
loop_
_entity.id
_entity.type
_entity.pdbx_description
1 polymer ?
#
loop_
_entity_poly.entity_id
_entity_poly.type
_entity_poly.pdbx_seq_one_letter_code
_entity_poly.pdbx_strand_id
1 'polypeptide(L)'
;RVRMEATRAGGPARGPAAAPMSQECSFTGFMKCGPTQLHGTEGAVGLVRWFNELALLCPDAVSNEKKTIELYIKGLPEIIKGETTSSRPITLNEAVRMTHVLMEQKIQAKNERIAE
;
A
#
# COMPACT_ATOMS: atom_id res chain seq x y z
N ARG A 1 14.97 -49.28 -45.29
CA ARG A 1 16.32 -48.85 -44.85
C ARG A 1 16.91 -47.95 -45.92
N VAL A 2 16.92 -46.63 -45.72
CA VAL A 2 17.97 -45.74 -46.24
C VAL A 2 18.07 -44.61 -45.20
N ARG A 3 19.29 -44.45 -44.71
CA ARG A 3 19.75 -43.41 -43.79
C ARG A 3 20.06 -42.17 -44.65
N MET A 4 19.62 -40.98 -44.23
CA MET A 4 20.12 -39.72 -44.76
C MET A 4 20.51 -38.80 -43.59
N GLU A 5 21.57 -38.05 -43.85
CA GLU A 5 22.58 -37.55 -42.93
C GLU A 5 22.19 -36.30 -42.12
N ALA A 6 22.91 -36.08 -41.02
CA ALA A 6 22.84 -34.87 -40.21
C ALA A 6 23.79 -33.79 -40.75
N THR A 7 23.34 -32.54 -40.86
CA THR A 7 24.23 -31.38 -40.96
C THR A 7 23.63 -30.13 -40.28
N ARG A 8 24.15 -29.90 -39.06
CA ARG A 8 24.52 -28.66 -38.32
C ARG A 8 23.69 -27.34 -38.39
N ALA A 9 23.44 -26.87 -37.15
CA ALA A 9 23.51 -25.50 -36.60
C ALA A 9 22.46 -24.43 -36.98
N GLY A 10 21.74 -23.95 -35.95
CA GLY A 10 21.04 -22.66 -36.00
C GLY A 10 20.27 -22.30 -34.71
N GLY A 11 20.94 -21.62 -33.78
CA GLY A 11 20.33 -20.67 -32.82
C GLY A 11 19.91 -21.22 -31.44
N PRO A 12 20.20 -20.52 -30.33
CA PRO A 12 19.57 -20.82 -29.05
C PRO A 12 18.10 -20.40 -29.16
N ALA A 13 17.20 -21.38 -29.14
CA ALA A 13 15.77 -21.13 -29.04
C ALA A 13 15.51 -20.38 -27.73
N ARG A 14 15.23 -19.08 -27.91
CA ARG A 14 14.60 -18.14 -26.99
C ARG A 14 13.87 -18.87 -25.86
N GLY A 15 14.39 -18.70 -24.64
CA GLY A 15 13.78 -19.21 -23.43
C GLY A 15 12.30 -18.81 -23.31
N PRO A 16 11.56 -19.44 -22.38
CA PRO A 16 10.12 -19.28 -22.32
C PRO A 16 9.80 -17.79 -22.25
N ALA A 17 9.00 -17.32 -23.21
CA ALA A 17 8.37 -16.02 -23.12
C ALA A 17 7.53 -16.06 -21.84
N ALA A 18 8.09 -15.52 -20.76
CA ALA A 18 7.32 -15.17 -19.60
C ALA A 18 6.26 -14.21 -20.13
N ALA A 19 5.02 -14.70 -20.20
CA ALA A 19 3.86 -13.82 -20.21
C ALA A 19 4.13 -12.75 -19.15
N PRO A 20 3.85 -11.46 -19.42
CA PRO A 20 4.01 -10.45 -18.38
C PRO A 20 3.24 -10.99 -17.19
N MET A 21 4.00 -11.24 -16.12
CA MET A 21 3.44 -11.70 -14.87
C MET A 21 2.25 -10.81 -14.64
N SER A 22 1.06 -11.41 -14.49
CA SER A 22 -0.09 -10.70 -13.96
C SER A 22 0.48 -9.91 -12.78
N GLN A 23 0.64 -8.59 -12.96
CA GLN A 23 1.27 -7.76 -11.95
C GLN A 23 0.17 -7.54 -10.92
N GLU A 24 -0.21 -8.65 -10.28
CA GLU A 24 -1.05 -8.68 -9.12
C GLU A 24 -0.28 -7.83 -8.14
N CYS A 25 -0.76 -6.60 -7.99
CA CYS A 25 -0.25 -5.66 -7.04
C CYS A 25 -0.53 -6.26 -5.67
N SER A 26 0.38 -7.11 -5.21
CA SER A 26 0.21 -7.74 -3.92
C SER A 26 0.40 -6.65 -2.87
N PHE A 27 -0.45 -6.67 -1.85
CA PHE A 27 -0.25 -5.88 -0.62
C PHE A 27 1.21 -5.95 -0.14
N THR A 28 1.83 -7.13 -0.30
CA THR A 28 3.24 -7.37 -0.01
C THR A 28 4.18 -6.56 -0.89
N GLY A 29 3.87 -6.38 -2.18
CA GLY A 29 4.61 -5.52 -3.10
C GLY A 29 4.53 -4.05 -2.69
N PHE A 30 3.33 -3.56 -2.35
CA PHE A 30 3.14 -2.19 -1.86
C PHE A 30 3.96 -1.94 -0.59
N MET A 31 3.83 -2.81 0.44
CA MET A 31 4.58 -2.65 1.69
C MET A 31 6.09 -2.83 1.51
N LYS A 32 6.53 -3.70 0.58
CA LYS A 32 7.95 -3.87 0.23
C LYS A 32 8.55 -2.60 -0.40
N CYS A 33 7.75 -1.81 -1.10
CA CYS A 33 8.18 -0.52 -1.63
C CYS A 33 8.31 0.57 -0.55
N GLY A 34 7.92 0.30 0.70
CA GLY A 34 8.05 1.23 1.81
C GLY A 34 7.20 2.49 1.60
N PRO A 35 5.87 2.36 1.52
CA PRO A 35 5.00 3.49 1.22
C PRO A 35 5.17 4.55 2.30
N THR A 36 5.01 5.82 1.91
CA THR A 36 5.18 6.91 2.87
C THR A 36 4.19 6.73 4.03
N GLN A 37 4.68 6.63 5.26
CA GLN A 37 3.80 6.67 6.44
C GLN A 37 3.07 8.01 6.45
N LEU A 38 1.78 7.98 6.78
CA LEU A 38 1.02 9.21 6.95
C LEU A 38 1.48 9.88 8.24
N HIS A 39 2.46 10.78 8.10
CA HIS A 39 2.82 11.66 9.19
C HIS A 39 1.67 12.64 9.40
N GLY A 40 1.14 12.67 10.62
CA GLY A 40 -0.01 13.50 10.99
C GLY A 40 0.13 14.99 10.73
N THR A 41 1.33 15.46 10.40
CA THR A 41 1.65 16.84 10.07
C THR A 41 1.32 17.22 8.61
N GLU A 42 1.20 16.24 7.71
CA GLU A 42 1.02 16.50 6.27
C GLU A 42 -0.45 16.74 5.88
N GLY A 43 -1.40 16.45 6.77
CA GLY A 43 -2.83 16.69 6.58
C GLY A 43 -3.37 16.13 5.25
N ALA A 44 -4.16 16.92 4.54
CA ALA A 44 -4.74 16.54 3.25
C ALA A 44 -3.68 16.29 2.15
N VAL A 45 -2.54 17.00 2.20
CA VAL A 45 -1.46 16.85 1.21
C VAL A 45 -0.81 15.47 1.34
N GLY A 46 -0.55 15.03 2.57
CA GLY A 46 -0.02 13.69 2.84
C GLY A 46 -0.98 12.59 2.39
N LEU A 47 -2.28 12.77 2.62
CA LEU A 47 -3.30 11.83 2.18
C LEU A 47 -3.35 11.69 0.66
N VAL A 48 -3.34 12.81 -0.08
CA VAL A 48 -3.34 12.82 -1.55
C VAL A 48 -2.09 12.15 -2.09
N ARG A 49 -0.91 12.44 -1.50
CA ARG A 49 0.35 11.79 -1.88
C ARG A 49 0.31 10.28 -1.67
N TRP A 50 -0.14 9.83 -0.51
CA TRP A 50 -0.29 8.40 -0.20
C TRP A 50 -1.25 7.71 -1.17
N PHE A 51 -2.36 8.37 -1.51
CA PHE A 51 -3.31 7.86 -2.50
C PHE A 51 -2.71 7.73 -3.90
N ASN A 52 -1.91 8.72 -4.31
CA ASN A 52 -1.21 8.67 -5.59
C ASN A 52 -0.16 7.55 -5.61
N GLU A 53 0.61 7.38 -4.53
CA GLU A 53 1.55 6.25 -4.38
C GLU A 53 0.81 4.91 -4.44
N LEU A 54 -0.34 4.79 -3.77
CA LEU A 54 -1.17 3.60 -3.82
C LEU A 54 -1.72 3.35 -5.23
N ALA A 55 -2.18 4.38 -5.94
CA ALA A 55 -2.68 4.25 -7.31
C ALA A 55 -1.58 3.80 -8.29
N LEU A 56 -0.34 4.24 -8.08
CA LEU A 56 0.80 3.85 -8.91
C LEU A 56 1.27 2.41 -8.62
N LEU A 57 1.27 2.01 -7.35
CA LEU A 57 1.80 0.71 -6.92
C LEU A 57 0.73 -0.39 -6.89
N CYS A 58 -0.53 -0.03 -6.72
CA CYS A 58 -1.67 -0.94 -6.60
C CYS A 58 -3.00 -0.31 -7.07
N PRO A 59 -3.19 -0.13 -8.40
CA PRO A 59 -4.43 0.45 -8.96
C PRO A 59 -5.70 -0.30 -8.51
N ASP A 60 -5.61 -1.62 -8.35
CA ASP A 60 -6.72 -2.47 -7.92
C ASP A 60 -7.18 -2.19 -6.49
N ALA A 61 -6.29 -1.73 -5.62
CA ALA A 61 -6.64 -1.36 -4.25
C ALA A 61 -7.47 -0.08 -4.23
N VAL A 62 -7.14 0.91 -5.08
CA VAL A 62 -7.89 2.16 -5.21
C VAL A 62 -9.34 1.91 -5.66
N SER A 63 -9.54 0.89 -6.49
CA SER A 63 -10.87 0.48 -6.96
C SER A 63 -11.68 -0.30 -5.91
N ASN A 64 -11.08 -0.66 -4.78
CA ASN A 64 -11.72 -1.43 -3.71
C ASN A 64 -11.59 -0.69 -2.37
N GLU A 65 -12.67 -0.05 -1.95
CA GLU A 65 -12.68 0.78 -0.74
C GLU A 65 -12.27 0.00 0.53
N LYS A 66 -12.71 -1.25 0.68
CA LYS A 66 -12.30 -2.09 1.82
C LYS A 66 -10.78 -2.30 1.85
N LYS A 67 -10.17 -2.64 0.71
CA LYS A 67 -8.71 -2.80 0.61
C LYS A 67 -7.98 -1.48 0.90
N THR A 68 -8.52 -0.38 0.39
CA THR A 68 -7.99 0.97 0.65
C THR A 68 -8.02 1.31 2.14
N ILE A 69 -9.13 1.05 2.85
CA ILE A 69 -9.24 1.28 4.30
C ILE A 69 -8.22 0.44 5.07
N GLU A 70 -8.09 -0.85 4.75
CA GLU A 70 -7.12 -1.74 5.39
C GLU A 70 -5.67 -1.25 5.18
N LEU A 71 -5.35 -0.81 3.96
CA LEU A 71 -4.05 -0.24 3.63
C LEU A 71 -3.79 1.08 4.35
N TYR A 72 -4.81 1.95 4.41
CA TYR A 72 -4.76 3.22 5.11
C TYR A 72 -4.45 2.99 6.59
N ILE A 73 -5.21 2.13 7.28
CA ILE A 73 -5.00 1.80 8.70
C ILE A 73 -3.59 1.24 8.94
N LYS A 74 -3.10 0.39 8.05
CA LYS A 74 -1.75 -0.19 8.16
C LYS A 74 -0.63 0.83 7.97
N GLY A 75 -0.86 1.90 7.20
CA GLY A 75 0.07 3.01 6.99
C GLY A 75 0.05 4.08 8.08
N LEU A 76 -0.84 3.95 9.09
CA LEU A 76 -0.94 4.89 10.21
C LEU A 76 0.20 4.72 11.22
N PRO A 77 0.56 5.80 11.94
CA PRO A 77 1.42 5.71 13.11
C PRO A 77 0.85 4.75 14.16
N GLU A 78 1.71 3.91 14.73
CA GLU A 78 1.31 2.86 15.69
C GLU A 78 0.53 3.41 16.89
N ILE A 79 0.79 4.66 17.27
CA ILE A 79 0.15 5.38 18.38
C ILE A 79 -1.38 5.45 18.23
N ILE A 80 -1.89 5.61 17.00
CA ILE A 80 -3.33 5.77 16.72
C ILE A 80 -3.93 4.59 15.94
N LYS A 81 -3.06 3.72 15.43
CA LYS A 81 -3.46 2.59 14.59
C LYS A 81 -4.33 1.60 15.33
N GLY A 82 -4.03 1.30 16.59
CA GLY A 82 -4.85 0.44 17.44
C GLY A 82 -6.28 0.96 17.61
N GLU A 83 -6.42 2.25 17.90
CA GLU A 83 -7.71 2.93 18.09
C GLU A 83 -8.52 2.99 16.78
N THR A 84 -7.86 3.32 15.68
CA THR A 84 -8.50 3.36 14.35
C THR A 84 -8.92 1.96 13.87
N THR A 85 -8.16 0.92 14.22
CA THR A 85 -8.53 -0.47 13.92
C THR A 85 -9.75 -0.90 14.74
N SER A 86 -9.81 -0.49 16.01
CA SER A 86 -10.90 -0.82 16.93
C SER A 86 -12.22 -0.18 16.51
N SER A 87 -12.19 1.04 15.96
CA SER A 87 -13.39 1.74 15.51
C SER A 87 -14.03 1.15 14.26
N ARG A 88 -13.31 0.31 13.50
CA ARG A 88 -13.81 -0.38 12.29
C ARG A 88 -14.51 0.59 11.32
N PRO A 89 -13.77 1.58 10.76
CA PRO A 89 -14.34 2.52 9.83
C PRO A 89 -14.93 1.79 8.61
N ILE A 90 -16.11 2.22 8.18
CA ILE A 90 -16.84 1.64 7.04
C ILE A 90 -16.39 2.28 5.73
N THR A 91 -16.01 3.57 5.79
CA THR A 91 -15.54 4.35 4.65
C THR A 91 -14.14 4.91 4.89
N LEU A 92 -13.42 5.21 3.82
CA LEU A 92 -12.10 5.86 3.95
C LEU A 92 -12.21 7.22 4.64
N ASN A 93 -13.22 8.02 4.28
CA ASN A 93 -13.41 9.36 4.85
C ASN A 93 -13.65 9.31 6.37
N GLU A 94 -14.34 8.27 6.84
CA GLU A 94 -14.48 8.02 8.27
C GLU A 94 -13.12 7.72 8.90
N ALA A 95 -12.33 6.81 8.32
CA ALA A 95 -10.99 6.48 8.82
C ALA A 95 -10.08 7.72 8.91
N VAL A 96 -10.13 8.60 7.90
CA VAL A 96 -9.36 9.85 7.84
C VAL A 96 -9.80 10.83 8.94
N ARG A 97 -11.11 11.03 9.09
CA ARG A 97 -11.64 11.92 10.14
C ARG A 97 -11.28 11.42 11.54
N MET A 98 -11.41 10.12 11.78
CA MET A 98 -11.05 9.53 13.07
C MET A 98 -9.55 9.68 13.35
N THR A 99 -8.71 9.42 12.35
CA THR A 99 -7.26 9.62 12.43
C THR A 99 -6.94 11.04 12.86
N HIS A 100 -7.56 12.05 12.25
CA HIS A 100 -7.37 13.45 12.61
C HIS A 100 -7.70 13.73 14.07
N VAL A 101 -8.90 13.32 14.52
CA VAL A 101 -9.37 13.52 15.89
C VAL A 101 -8.44 12.83 16.90
N LEU A 102 -8.03 11.59 16.62
CA LEU A 102 -7.13 10.85 17.50
C LEU A 102 -5.76 11.54 17.59
N MET A 103 -5.24 12.07 16.49
CA MET A 103 -3.97 12.82 16.52
C MET A 103 -4.07 14.07 17.39
N GLU A 104 -5.13 14.85 17.26
CA GLU A 104 -5.37 16.03 18.11
C GLU A 104 -5.50 15.66 19.59
N GLN A 105 -6.22 14.58 19.90
CA GLN A 105 -6.34 14.06 21.26
C GLN A 105 -4.99 13.66 21.86
N LYS A 106 -4.12 12.97 21.09
CA LYS A 106 -2.79 12.56 21.57
C LYS A 106 -1.85 13.76 21.77
N ILE A 107 -1.96 14.79 20.92
CA ILE A 107 -1.19 16.03 21.07
C ILE A 107 -1.63 16.76 22.36
N GLN A 108 -2.94 16.93 22.56
CA GLN A 108 -3.48 17.61 23.74
C GLN A 108 -3.14 16.87 25.04
N ALA A 109 -3.31 15.55 25.08
CA ALA A 109 -2.96 14.72 26.24
C ALA A 109 -1.46 14.71 26.57
N LYS A 110 -0.60 15.09 25.61
CA LYS A 110 0.84 15.26 25.86
C LYS A 110 1.15 16.64 26.43
N ASN A 111 0.43 17.67 26.01
CA ASN A 111 0.61 19.03 26.53
C ASN A 111 0.14 19.17 27.99
N GLU A 112 -0.94 18.47 28.38
CA GLU A 112 -1.45 18.49 29.76
C GLU A 112 -0.52 17.79 30.75
N ARG A 113 0.16 16.71 30.33
CA ARG A 113 1.15 16.01 31.17
C ARG A 113 2.46 16.75 31.40
N ILE A 114 2.69 17.87 30.71
CA ILE A 114 3.88 18.72 30.88
C ILE A 114 3.58 19.89 31.84
N ALA A 115 2.30 20.15 32.13
CA ALA A 115 1.85 21.24 32.99
C ALA A 115 1.68 20.83 34.48
N GLU A 116 2.01 19.59 34.83
CA GLU A 116 1.89 19.00 36.17
C GLU A 116 3.29 18.61 36.70
#